data_AF-A0A9D2VXC5-F1
#
_entry.id   AF-A0A9D2VXC5-F1
#
_cell.length_a   1.000
_cell.length_b   1.000
_cell.length_c   1.000
_cell.angle_alpha   90.00
_cell.angle_beta   90.00
_cell.angle_gamma   90.00
#
_symmetry.space_group_name_H-M   'P 1'
#
loop_
_entity.id
_entity.type
_entity.pdbx_description
1 polymer ?
#
loop_
_entity_poly.entity_id
_entity_poly.type
_entity_poly.pdbx_seq_one_letter_code
_entity_poly.pdbx_strand_id
1 'polypeptide(L)'
;MGVMVRGMSVLFMVPEEELEKNQAFAVELYERAITCGKPATADLARYGLASMHIQEGAYEKAEELISQLPEYQAPDRRQLLISMYMKQKRYEDAAKLLEGKLNGQLQEVFLMLNQLAVASVREGDRERALEIAEYSRKVMGIYQWDYSACTVAFTVAVEEKDAHRCVELLREMLGALSKPWELGTSLLFTHLDTKESDPKMGRLMTESLFRLIEKEDEYAFLRECEEFQELKEKYMV
;
A
#
# COMPACT_ATOMS: atom_id res chain seq x y z
N MET A 1 15.10 -20.54 -17.27
CA MET A 1 16.23 -21.49 -17.22
C MET A 1 17.25 -21.10 -16.15
N GLY A 2 17.82 -19.88 -16.14
CA GLY A 2 18.81 -19.46 -15.13
C GLY A 2 18.38 -19.61 -13.65
N VAL A 3 17.14 -19.23 -13.31
CA VAL A 3 16.58 -19.41 -11.95
C VAL A 3 16.55 -20.90 -11.54
N MET A 4 16.21 -21.80 -12.48
CA MET A 4 16.12 -23.24 -12.20
C MET A 4 17.50 -23.88 -12.02
N VAL A 5 18.47 -23.55 -12.88
CA VAL A 5 19.85 -24.06 -12.79
C VAL A 5 20.47 -23.71 -11.43
N ARG A 6 20.27 -22.47 -10.97
CA ARG A 6 20.75 -22.02 -9.66
C ARG A 6 19.99 -22.66 -8.50
N GLY A 7 18.66 -22.66 -8.55
CA GLY A 7 17.81 -23.24 -7.50
C GLY A 7 18.09 -24.73 -7.28
N MET A 8 18.30 -25.48 -8.37
CA MET A 8 18.67 -26.89 -8.31
C MET A 8 20.10 -27.09 -7.78
N SER A 9 21.07 -26.25 -8.17
CA SER A 9 22.45 -26.39 -7.69
C SER A 9 22.57 -26.22 -6.16
N VAL A 10 21.79 -25.29 -5.59
CA VAL A 10 21.73 -25.09 -4.12
C VAL A 10 20.96 -26.22 -3.44
N LEU A 11 19.85 -26.67 -4.01
CA LEU A 11 19.03 -27.75 -3.45
C LEU A 11 19.75 -29.11 -3.42
N PHE A 12 20.57 -29.39 -4.43
CA PHE A 12 21.29 -30.66 -4.57
C PHE A 12 22.72 -30.65 -3.99
N MET A 13 23.15 -29.57 -3.32
CA MET A 13 24.48 -29.43 -2.70
C MET A 13 25.62 -29.88 -3.63
N VAL A 14 25.59 -29.37 -4.86
CA VAL A 14 26.56 -29.70 -5.91
C VAL A 14 27.97 -29.22 -5.51
N PRO A 15 29.07 -29.92 -5.88
CA PRO A 15 30.44 -29.50 -5.57
C PRO A 15 30.75 -28.05 -6.01
N GLU A 16 31.61 -27.36 -5.27
CA GLU A 16 31.91 -25.93 -5.45
C GLU A 16 32.35 -25.57 -6.88
N GLU A 17 33.15 -26.42 -7.52
CA GLU A 17 33.62 -26.22 -8.90
C GLU A 17 32.50 -26.31 -9.95
N GLU A 18 31.49 -27.16 -9.72
CA GLU A 18 30.31 -27.26 -10.58
C GLU A 18 29.31 -26.14 -10.29
N LEU A 19 29.25 -25.66 -9.05
CA LEU A 19 28.46 -24.50 -8.66
C LEU A 19 28.96 -23.24 -9.39
N GLU A 20 30.27 -23.01 -9.44
CA GLU A 20 30.86 -21.88 -10.17
C GLU A 20 30.57 -21.95 -11.68
N LYS A 21 30.69 -23.13 -12.30
CA LYS A 21 30.37 -23.34 -13.72
C LYS A 21 28.89 -23.06 -14.01
N ASN A 22 28.01 -23.55 -13.15
CA ASN A 22 26.57 -23.33 -13.28
C ASN A 22 26.17 -21.86 -13.06
N GLN A 23 26.89 -21.14 -12.19
CA GLN A 23 26.71 -19.71 -11.98
C GLN A 23 27.15 -18.90 -13.19
N ALA A 24 28.34 -19.17 -13.73
CA ALA A 24 28.84 -18.49 -14.93
C ALA A 24 27.88 -18.70 -16.13
N PHE A 25 27.39 -19.93 -16.31
CA PHE A 25 26.40 -20.24 -17.34
C PHE A 25 25.07 -19.50 -17.11
N ALA A 26 24.61 -19.39 -15.85
CA ALA A 26 23.40 -18.63 -15.53
C ALA A 26 23.56 -17.12 -15.85
N VAL A 27 24.71 -16.53 -15.57
CA VAL A 27 25.01 -15.13 -15.91
C VAL A 27 24.95 -14.92 -17.42
N GLU A 28 25.60 -15.77 -18.22
CA GLU A 28 25.55 -15.69 -19.68
C GLU A 28 24.11 -15.74 -20.22
N LEU A 29 23.28 -16.63 -19.66
CA LEU A 29 21.87 -16.72 -20.04
C LEU A 29 21.09 -15.44 -19.70
N TYR A 30 21.38 -14.79 -18.56
CA TYR A 30 20.75 -13.53 -18.21
C TYR A 30 21.20 -12.38 -19.11
N GLU A 31 22.50 -12.24 -19.39
CA GLU A 31 23.03 -11.21 -20.29
C GLU A 31 22.43 -11.32 -21.70
N ARG A 32 22.32 -12.54 -22.22
CA ARG A 32 21.65 -12.82 -23.50
C ARG A 32 20.16 -12.48 -23.46
N ALA A 33 19.49 -12.72 -22.34
CA ALA A 33 18.08 -12.37 -22.17
C ALA A 33 17.86 -10.85 -22.05
N ILE A 34 18.83 -10.10 -21.52
CA ILE A 34 18.76 -8.62 -21.46
C ILE A 34 18.82 -8.02 -22.87
N THR A 35 19.61 -8.61 -23.78
CA THR A 35 19.81 -8.11 -25.14
C THR A 35 18.75 -8.59 -26.16
N CYS A 36 17.81 -9.45 -25.76
CA CYS A 36 16.86 -10.10 -26.69
C CYS A 36 15.74 -9.19 -27.25
N GLY A 37 15.78 -7.89 -26.98
CA GLY A 37 14.85 -6.89 -27.55
C GLY A 37 13.41 -6.96 -27.01
N LYS A 38 13.12 -7.85 -26.04
CA LYS A 38 11.82 -7.94 -25.36
C LYS A 38 11.91 -7.31 -23.97
N PRO A 39 11.27 -6.15 -23.72
CA PRO A 39 11.40 -5.42 -22.45
C PRO A 39 11.08 -6.27 -21.22
N ALA A 40 9.94 -6.96 -21.21
CA ALA A 40 9.54 -7.80 -20.07
C ALA A 40 10.52 -8.94 -19.78
N THR A 41 11.14 -9.52 -20.81
CA THR A 41 12.16 -10.57 -20.65
C THR A 41 13.48 -9.99 -20.15
N ALA A 42 13.85 -8.81 -20.64
CA ALA A 42 15.03 -8.10 -20.19
C ALA A 42 14.93 -7.70 -18.71
N ASP A 43 13.77 -7.22 -18.26
CA ASP A 43 13.56 -6.82 -16.86
C ASP A 43 13.59 -8.02 -15.90
N LEU A 44 12.98 -9.14 -16.28
CA LEU A 44 13.10 -10.39 -15.52
C LEU A 44 14.56 -10.87 -15.44
N ALA A 45 15.32 -10.73 -16.52
CA ALA A 45 16.73 -11.11 -16.55
C ALA A 45 17.59 -10.18 -15.69
N ARG A 46 17.39 -8.86 -15.77
CA ARG A 46 18.03 -7.87 -14.88
C ARG A 46 17.73 -8.16 -13.42
N TYR A 47 16.48 -8.47 -13.09
CA TYR A 47 16.08 -8.80 -11.73
C TYR A 47 16.77 -10.08 -11.21
N GLY A 48 16.81 -11.13 -12.03
CA GLY A 48 17.48 -12.38 -11.70
C GLY A 48 18.99 -12.20 -11.48
N LEU A 49 19.64 -11.45 -12.36
CA LEU A 49 21.08 -11.16 -12.29
C LEU A 49 21.42 -10.25 -11.09
N ALA A 50 20.63 -9.22 -10.83
CA ALA A 50 20.79 -8.37 -9.65
C ALA A 50 20.68 -9.19 -8.35
N SER A 51 19.71 -10.11 -8.27
CA SER A 51 19.58 -11.03 -7.15
C SER A 51 20.81 -11.94 -6.98
N MET A 52 21.48 -12.33 -8.07
CA MET A 52 22.74 -13.08 -7.98
C MET A 52 23.85 -12.25 -7.35
N HIS A 53 24.08 -11.05 -7.88
CA HIS A 53 25.11 -10.15 -7.37
C HIS A 53 24.90 -9.75 -5.90
N ILE A 54 23.65 -9.58 -5.45
CA ILE A 54 23.35 -9.36 -4.02
C ILE A 54 23.82 -10.53 -3.15
N GLN A 55 23.63 -11.78 -3.60
CA GLN A 55 24.04 -12.94 -2.82
C GLN A 55 25.56 -13.12 -2.78
N GLU A 56 26.24 -12.73 -3.85
CA GLU A 56 27.71 -12.74 -3.97
C GLU A 56 28.37 -11.56 -3.26
N GLY A 57 27.60 -10.59 -2.77
CA GLY A 57 28.12 -9.35 -2.15
C GLY A 57 28.62 -8.31 -3.15
N ALA A 58 28.39 -8.50 -4.45
CA ALA A 58 28.74 -7.56 -5.52
C ALA A 58 27.69 -6.43 -5.64
N TYR A 59 27.57 -5.61 -4.60
CA TYR A 59 26.46 -4.66 -4.45
C TYR A 59 26.42 -3.56 -5.52
N GLU A 60 27.55 -3.03 -5.97
CA GLU A 60 27.60 -1.98 -7.02
C GLU A 60 26.96 -2.48 -8.33
N LYS A 61 27.32 -3.69 -8.76
CA LYS A 61 26.74 -4.33 -9.94
C LYS A 61 25.24 -4.60 -9.79
N ALA A 62 24.81 -4.97 -8.58
CA ALA A 62 23.40 -5.16 -8.30
C ALA A 62 22.62 -3.83 -8.40
N GLU A 63 23.17 -2.74 -7.86
CA GLU A 63 22.55 -1.42 -7.87
C GLU A 63 22.40 -0.86 -9.30
N GLU A 64 23.43 -1.03 -10.15
CA GLU A 64 23.37 -0.67 -11.57
C GLU A 64 22.21 -1.37 -12.28
N LEU A 65 22.03 -2.68 -12.05
CA LEU A 65 20.94 -3.46 -12.65
C LEU A 65 19.56 -3.08 -12.09
N ILE A 66 19.48 -2.80 -10.78
CA ILE A 66 18.24 -2.39 -10.12
C ILE A 66 17.77 -1.01 -10.60
N SER A 67 18.69 -0.07 -10.82
CA SER A 67 18.37 1.27 -11.30
C SER A 67 17.70 1.29 -12.67
N GLN A 68 17.96 0.27 -13.48
CA GLN A 68 17.38 0.08 -14.81
C GLN A 68 16.00 -0.59 -14.80
N LEU A 69 15.55 -1.09 -13.64
CA LEU A 69 14.23 -1.71 -13.51
C LEU A 69 13.13 -0.67 -13.35
N PRO A 70 11.94 -0.91 -13.94
CA PRO A 70 10.79 -0.05 -13.75
C PRO A 70 10.38 -0.01 -12.28
N GLU A 71 9.98 1.18 -11.81
CA GLU A 71 9.67 1.43 -10.39
C GLU A 71 8.34 0.81 -9.94
N TYR A 72 7.34 0.78 -10.82
CA TYR A 72 5.95 0.42 -10.51
C TYR A 72 5.46 -0.84 -11.23
N GLN A 73 6.37 -1.68 -11.74
CA GLN A 73 6.00 -2.88 -12.48
C GLN A 73 6.66 -4.13 -11.89
N ALA A 74 6.03 -5.28 -12.15
CA ALA A 74 6.68 -6.56 -11.88
C ALA A 74 7.86 -6.73 -12.87
N PRO A 75 9.06 -7.08 -12.39
CA PRO A 75 9.37 -7.50 -11.01
C PRO A 75 9.70 -6.32 -10.07
N ASP A 76 9.24 -6.40 -8.81
CA ASP A 76 9.34 -5.30 -7.83
C ASP A 76 10.79 -5.03 -7.38
N ARG A 77 11.40 -3.99 -7.97
CA ARG A 77 12.78 -3.57 -7.67
C ARG A 77 13.02 -3.29 -6.19
N ARG A 78 12.00 -2.87 -5.43
CA ARG A 78 12.12 -2.55 -4.00
C ARG A 78 12.47 -3.78 -3.18
N GLN A 79 12.00 -4.96 -3.60
CA GLN A 79 12.33 -6.22 -2.95
C GLN A 79 13.84 -6.53 -3.04
N LEU A 80 14.48 -6.20 -4.16
CA LEU A 80 15.93 -6.35 -4.32
C LEU A 80 16.70 -5.36 -3.46
N LEU A 81 16.26 -4.09 -3.42
CA LEU A 81 16.86 -3.07 -2.56
C LEU A 81 16.78 -3.44 -1.08
N ILE A 82 15.62 -3.92 -0.60
CA ILE A 82 15.45 -4.42 0.76
C ILE A 82 16.44 -5.56 1.03
N SER A 83 16.52 -6.56 0.15
CA SER A 83 17.43 -7.69 0.32
C SER A 83 18.91 -7.25 0.34
N MET A 84 19.27 -6.29 -0.52
CA MET A 84 20.60 -5.71 -0.60
C MET A 84 20.97 -4.97 0.68
N TYR A 85 20.09 -4.08 1.17
CA TYR A 85 20.31 -3.32 2.40
C TYR A 85 20.39 -4.22 3.64
N MET A 86 19.58 -5.28 3.71
CA MET A 86 19.66 -6.29 4.76
C MET A 86 21.03 -6.99 4.78
N LYS A 87 21.56 -7.36 3.61
CA LYS A 87 22.91 -7.97 3.48
C LYS A 87 24.04 -6.99 3.83
N GLN A 88 23.87 -5.72 3.47
CA GLN A 88 24.79 -4.63 3.84
C GLN A 88 24.68 -4.20 5.31
N LYS A 89 23.76 -4.79 6.09
CA LYS A 89 23.44 -4.40 7.47
C LYS A 89 22.95 -2.95 7.60
N ARG A 90 22.43 -2.36 6.51
CA ARG A 90 21.79 -1.04 6.46
C ARG A 90 20.31 -1.19 6.80
N TYR A 91 20.02 -1.53 8.05
CA TYR A 91 18.67 -1.93 8.47
C TYR A 91 17.65 -0.80 8.40
N GLU A 92 18.04 0.43 8.70
CA GLU A 92 17.13 1.59 8.60
C GLU A 92 16.64 1.82 7.17
N ASP A 93 17.54 1.75 6.18
CA ASP A 93 17.17 1.90 4.77
C ASP A 93 16.26 0.76 4.29
N ALA A 94 16.52 -0.47 4.75
CA ALA A 94 15.64 -1.61 4.50
C ALA A 94 14.25 -1.43 5.14
N ALA A 95 14.21 -0.94 6.38
CA ALA A 95 12.98 -0.69 7.12
C ALA A 95 12.13 0.38 6.42
N LYS A 96 12.72 1.50 6.00
CA LYS A 96 12.00 2.55 5.23
C LYS A 96 11.27 1.99 4.01
N LEU A 97 11.93 1.13 3.24
CA LEU A 97 11.33 0.50 2.07
C LEU A 97 10.23 -0.50 2.44
N LEU A 98 10.43 -1.29 3.50
CA LEU A 98 9.44 -2.24 3.99
C LEU A 98 8.18 -1.54 4.50
N GLU A 99 8.34 -0.52 5.34
CA GLU A 99 7.26 0.28 5.89
C GLU A 99 6.46 0.98 4.77
N GLY A 100 7.16 1.57 3.79
CA GLY A 100 6.51 2.20 2.64
C GLY A 100 5.72 1.21 1.78
N LYS A 101 6.26 0.00 1.56
CA LYS A 101 5.55 -1.08 0.85
C LYS A 101 4.32 -1.55 1.63
N LEU A 102 4.46 -1.77 2.93
CA LEU A 102 3.36 -2.18 3.81
C LEU A 102 2.24 -1.14 3.79
N ASN A 103 2.57 0.14 3.91
CA ASN A 103 1.60 1.23 3.82
C ASN A 103 0.82 1.21 2.50
N GLY A 104 1.51 1.05 1.36
CA GLY A 104 0.86 0.95 0.05
C GLY A 104 -0.09 -0.25 -0.05
N GLN A 105 0.33 -1.42 0.41
CA GLN A 105 -0.51 -2.62 0.40
C GLN A 105 -1.74 -2.47 1.31
N LEU A 106 -1.59 -1.79 2.45
CA LEU A 106 -2.70 -1.51 3.34
C LEU A 106 -3.74 -0.59 2.69
N GLN A 107 -3.31 0.43 1.92
CA GLN A 107 -4.20 1.28 1.14
C GLN A 107 -4.98 0.48 0.09
N GLU A 108 -4.33 -0.47 -0.59
CA GLU A 108 -5.00 -1.38 -1.53
C GLU A 108 -6.05 -2.25 -0.84
N VAL A 109 -5.72 -2.82 0.33
CA VAL A 109 -6.67 -3.60 1.15
C VAL A 109 -7.87 -2.74 1.54
N PHE A 110 -7.64 -1.52 2.01
CA PHE A 110 -8.72 -0.59 2.36
C PHE A 110 -9.64 -0.32 1.16
N LEU A 111 -9.08 -0.02 -0.02
CA LEU A 111 -9.88 0.24 -1.22
C LEU A 111 -10.73 -0.98 -1.62
N MET A 112 -10.14 -2.18 -1.57
CA MET A 112 -10.86 -3.43 -1.88
C MET A 112 -11.99 -3.70 -0.88
N LEU A 113 -11.76 -3.49 0.42
CA LEU A 113 -12.80 -3.63 1.45
C LEU A 113 -13.96 -2.66 1.21
N ASN A 114 -13.66 -1.41 0.85
CA ASN A 114 -14.69 -0.43 0.52
C ASN A 114 -15.54 -0.87 -0.69
N GLN A 115 -14.89 -1.31 -1.77
CA GLN A 115 -15.57 -1.78 -2.98
C GLN A 115 -16.42 -3.03 -2.73
N LEU A 116 -15.94 -3.95 -1.89
CA LEU A 116 -16.70 -5.14 -1.49
C LEU A 116 -17.93 -4.79 -0.66
N ALA A 117 -17.84 -3.80 0.24
CA ALA A 117 -18.98 -3.33 1.02
C ALA A 117 -20.05 -2.71 0.12
N VAL A 118 -19.66 -1.84 -0.81
CA VAL A 118 -20.57 -1.24 -1.82
C VAL A 118 -21.24 -2.33 -2.67
N ALA A 119 -20.47 -3.29 -3.17
CA ALA A 119 -21.01 -4.40 -3.94
C ALA A 119 -22.06 -5.19 -3.13
N SER A 120 -21.79 -5.46 -1.85
CA SER A 120 -22.69 -6.20 -0.96
C SER A 120 -24.02 -5.46 -0.73
N VAL A 121 -23.99 -4.12 -0.55
CA VAL A 121 -25.21 -3.31 -0.48
C VAL A 121 -26.02 -3.42 -1.77
N ARG A 122 -25.37 -3.32 -2.93
CA ARG A 122 -26.02 -3.38 -4.25
C ARG A 122 -26.57 -4.77 -4.59
N GLU A 123 -25.99 -5.82 -4.02
CA GLU A 123 -26.52 -7.20 -4.07
C GLU A 123 -27.71 -7.40 -3.11
N GLY A 124 -28.02 -6.43 -2.25
CA GLY A 124 -29.07 -6.52 -1.23
C GLY A 124 -28.65 -7.24 0.05
N ASP A 125 -27.36 -7.57 0.20
CA ASP A 125 -26.80 -8.23 1.38
C ASP A 125 -26.25 -7.20 2.37
N ARG A 126 -27.18 -6.57 3.09
CA ARG A 126 -26.89 -5.55 4.11
C ARG A 126 -26.01 -6.07 5.24
N GLU A 127 -26.29 -7.28 5.72
CA GLU A 127 -25.57 -7.88 6.84
C GLU A 127 -24.08 -8.04 6.48
N ARG A 128 -23.79 -8.58 5.30
CA ARG A 128 -22.42 -8.68 4.78
C ARG A 128 -21.74 -7.33 4.63
N ALA A 129 -22.44 -6.31 4.12
CA ALA A 129 -21.86 -4.97 3.98
C ALA A 129 -21.41 -4.40 5.34
N LEU A 130 -22.24 -4.57 6.37
CA LEU A 130 -21.93 -4.14 7.74
C LEU A 130 -20.77 -4.94 8.34
N GLU A 131 -20.71 -6.25 8.12
CA GLU A 131 -19.59 -7.08 8.58
C GLU A 131 -18.26 -6.66 7.93
N ILE A 132 -18.27 -6.35 6.63
CA ILE A 132 -17.08 -5.84 5.93
C ILE A 132 -16.65 -4.49 6.49
N ALA A 133 -17.61 -3.60 6.78
CA ALA A 133 -17.33 -2.31 7.39
C ALA A 133 -16.67 -2.46 8.77
N GLU A 134 -17.17 -3.38 9.61
CA GLU A 134 -16.57 -3.69 10.91
C GLU A 134 -15.18 -4.34 10.78
N TYR A 135 -14.98 -5.19 9.79
CA TYR A 135 -13.65 -5.74 9.49
C TYR A 135 -12.68 -4.61 9.10
N SER A 136 -13.09 -3.71 8.21
CA SER A 136 -12.29 -2.54 7.82
C SER A 136 -11.96 -1.67 9.04
N ARG A 137 -12.93 -1.39 9.91
CA ARG A 137 -12.71 -0.61 11.14
C ARG A 137 -11.63 -1.24 12.02
N LYS A 138 -11.65 -2.56 12.21
CA LYS A 138 -10.64 -3.30 12.97
C LYS A 138 -9.26 -3.21 12.32
N VAL A 139 -9.17 -3.44 11.01
CA VAL A 139 -7.89 -3.39 10.29
C VAL A 139 -7.31 -1.99 10.38
N MET A 140 -8.07 -0.95 10.03
CA MET A 140 -7.60 0.45 10.09
C MET A 140 -7.23 0.90 11.51
N GLY A 141 -7.96 0.41 12.52
CA GLY A 141 -7.69 0.69 13.93
C GLY A 141 -6.31 0.18 14.40
N ILE A 142 -5.84 -0.97 13.89
CA ILE A 142 -4.48 -1.49 14.19
C ILE A 142 -3.39 -0.49 13.77
N TYR A 143 -3.65 0.26 12.69
CA TYR A 143 -2.70 1.23 12.13
C TYR A 143 -2.97 2.68 12.58
N GLN A 144 -3.89 2.89 13.52
CA GLN A 144 -4.31 4.22 14.01
C GLN A 144 -4.85 5.13 12.89
N TRP A 145 -5.54 4.53 11.90
CA TRP A 145 -6.20 5.27 10.82
C TRP A 145 -7.65 5.56 11.19
N ASP A 146 -7.87 6.34 12.24
CA ASP A 146 -9.19 6.57 12.85
C ASP A 146 -10.22 7.11 11.84
N TYR A 147 -9.80 8.00 10.94
CA TYR A 147 -10.65 8.51 9.85
C TYR A 147 -11.06 7.39 8.87
N SER A 148 -10.08 6.63 8.39
CA SER A 148 -10.31 5.52 7.45
C SER A 148 -11.14 4.40 8.08
N ALA A 149 -11.02 4.19 9.39
CA ALA A 149 -11.77 3.19 10.14
C ALA A 149 -13.30 3.42 10.06
N CYS A 150 -13.73 4.66 9.84
CA CYS A 150 -15.15 5.02 9.71
C CYS A 150 -15.62 5.09 8.25
N THR A 151 -14.69 5.19 7.28
CA THR A 151 -15.02 5.53 5.89
C THR A 151 -15.81 4.43 5.16
N VAL A 152 -15.52 3.16 5.41
CA VAL A 152 -16.28 2.05 4.79
C VAL A 152 -17.71 2.01 5.33
N ALA A 153 -17.89 2.16 6.64
CA ALA A 153 -19.21 2.25 7.24
C ALA A 153 -20.01 3.46 6.70
N PHE A 154 -19.34 4.60 6.51
CA PHE A 154 -19.96 5.79 5.94
C PHE A 154 -20.43 5.53 4.50
N THR A 155 -19.59 4.88 3.69
CA THR A 155 -19.93 4.50 2.31
C THR A 155 -21.13 3.55 2.27
N VAL A 156 -21.22 2.58 3.18
CA VAL A 156 -22.40 1.71 3.31
C VAL A 156 -23.65 2.52 3.62
N ALA A 157 -23.59 3.43 4.61
CA ALA A 157 -24.73 4.27 4.96
C ALA A 157 -25.18 5.18 3.81
N VAL A 158 -24.24 5.64 2.97
CA VAL A 158 -24.52 6.43 1.77
C VAL A 158 -25.25 5.61 0.72
N GLU A 159 -24.77 4.40 0.42
CA GLU A 159 -25.44 3.49 -0.53
C GLU A 159 -26.84 3.09 -0.05
N GLU A 160 -27.04 2.98 1.27
CA GLU A 160 -28.35 2.73 1.90
C GLU A 160 -29.26 3.96 1.97
N LYS A 161 -28.73 5.16 1.69
CA LYS A 161 -29.39 6.46 1.88
C LYS A 161 -29.88 6.70 3.32
N ASP A 162 -29.12 6.20 4.30
CA ASP A 162 -29.40 6.39 5.73
C ASP A 162 -28.75 7.70 6.21
N ALA A 163 -29.53 8.79 6.18
CA ALA A 163 -29.04 10.13 6.53
C ALA A 163 -28.55 10.22 7.99
N HIS A 164 -29.32 9.68 8.94
CA HIS A 164 -28.95 9.73 10.35
C HIS A 164 -27.64 8.98 10.61
N ARG A 165 -27.50 7.77 10.05
CA ARG A 165 -26.27 7.00 10.20
C ARG A 165 -25.07 7.68 9.53
N CYS A 166 -25.27 8.33 8.39
CA CYS A 166 -24.24 9.14 7.75
C CYS A 166 -23.77 10.28 8.67
N VAL A 167 -24.69 11.00 9.31
CA VAL A 167 -24.34 12.09 10.24
C VAL A 167 -23.57 11.58 11.46
N GLU A 168 -23.98 10.46 12.05
CA GLU A 168 -23.25 9.84 13.17
C GLU A 168 -21.80 9.53 12.79
N LEU A 169 -21.59 8.86 11.66
CA LEU A 169 -20.26 8.48 11.18
C LEU A 169 -19.44 9.70 10.76
N LEU A 170 -20.08 10.72 10.17
CA LEU A 170 -19.42 11.97 9.81
C LEU A 170 -18.91 12.70 11.07
N ARG A 171 -19.63 12.67 12.20
CA ARG A 171 -19.14 13.22 13.48
C ARG A 171 -17.89 12.48 13.98
N GLU A 172 -17.86 11.15 13.89
CA GLU A 172 -16.67 10.36 14.22
C GLU A 172 -15.48 10.74 13.32
N MET A 173 -15.70 10.82 12.01
CA MET A 173 -14.67 11.18 11.02
C MET A 173 -14.11 12.58 11.28
N LEU A 174 -14.96 13.58 11.54
CA LEU A 174 -14.53 14.94 11.87
C LEU A 174 -13.79 15.01 13.22
N GLY A 175 -14.20 14.19 14.19
CA GLY A 175 -13.49 14.03 15.46
C GLY A 175 -12.11 13.37 15.33
N ALA A 176 -11.91 12.52 14.32
CA ALA A 176 -10.59 11.98 13.99
C ALA A 176 -9.71 13.04 13.31
N LEU A 177 -10.26 13.84 12.38
CA LEU A 177 -9.53 14.90 11.68
C LEU A 177 -9.11 16.07 12.57
N SER A 178 -9.74 16.26 13.73
CA SER A 178 -9.37 17.30 14.69
C SER A 178 -8.16 16.94 15.56
N LYS A 179 -7.73 15.68 15.53
CA LYS A 179 -6.54 15.20 16.25
C LYS A 179 -5.31 15.25 15.32
N PRO A 180 -4.11 15.56 15.82
CA PRO A 180 -2.90 15.40 15.06
C PRO A 180 -2.76 13.96 14.58
N TRP A 181 -2.53 13.77 13.28
CA TRP A 181 -2.25 12.45 12.73
C TRP A 181 -0.78 12.13 12.95
N GLU A 182 -0.51 11.25 13.92
CA GLU A 182 0.84 10.86 14.32
C GLU A 182 1.18 9.47 13.79
N LEU A 183 1.33 9.30 12.48
CA LEU A 183 1.82 8.02 11.94
C LEU A 183 3.17 7.59 12.53
N GLY A 184 4.02 8.56 12.90
CA GLY A 184 5.31 8.32 13.54
C GLY A 184 5.24 7.73 14.95
N THR A 185 4.06 7.68 15.60
CA THR A 185 3.88 6.94 16.86
C THR A 185 3.40 5.51 16.65
N SER A 186 3.10 5.13 15.40
CA SER A 186 2.82 3.74 15.06
C SER A 186 4.10 2.91 15.13
N LEU A 187 4.04 1.82 15.89
CA LEU A 187 5.10 0.80 15.94
C LEU A 187 5.50 0.32 14.53
N LEU A 188 4.58 0.37 13.57
CA LEU A 188 4.75 -0.17 12.22
C LEU A 188 5.35 0.82 11.22
N PHE A 189 5.42 2.12 11.54
CA PHE A 189 5.86 3.18 10.62
C PHE A 189 6.89 4.11 11.28
N THR A 190 7.91 3.51 11.92
CA THR A 190 8.91 4.24 12.71
C THR A 190 9.91 5.00 11.84
N HIS A 191 10.21 4.50 10.65
CA HIS A 191 11.27 5.02 9.78
C HIS A 191 10.74 5.86 8.61
N LEU A 192 9.43 5.79 8.34
CA LEU A 192 8.79 6.68 7.37
C LEU A 192 8.89 8.13 7.87
N ASP A 193 9.38 9.02 6.99
CA ASP A 193 9.34 10.47 7.19
C ASP A 193 7.89 10.95 7.14
N THR A 194 7.17 10.68 8.22
CA THR A 194 5.86 11.23 8.46
C THR A 194 6.14 12.64 8.96
N LYS A 195 6.20 13.61 8.03
CA LYS A 195 6.13 15.01 8.43
C LYS A 195 4.93 15.10 9.37
N GLU A 196 5.14 15.61 10.58
CA GLU A 196 4.05 15.88 11.52
C GLU A 196 2.89 16.47 10.72
N SER A 197 1.72 15.85 10.86
CA SER A 197 0.56 16.27 10.07
C SER A 197 0.33 17.74 10.34
N ASP A 198 0.53 18.59 9.32
CA ASP A 198 0.24 20.01 9.41
C ASP A 198 -1.21 20.12 9.92
N PRO A 199 -1.48 20.83 11.04
CA PRO A 199 -2.83 21.02 11.54
C PRO A 199 -3.79 21.58 10.49
N LYS A 200 -3.27 22.25 9.44
CA LYS A 200 -4.04 22.68 8.27
C LYS A 200 -4.57 21.52 7.42
N MET A 201 -3.91 20.36 7.42
CA MET A 201 -4.33 19.18 6.65
C MET A 201 -5.70 18.67 7.10
N GLY A 202 -5.93 18.53 8.41
CA GLY A 202 -7.23 18.13 8.95
C GLY A 202 -8.35 19.09 8.57
N ARG A 203 -8.06 20.40 8.57
CA ARG A 203 -8.99 21.44 8.11
C ARG A 203 -9.27 21.33 6.60
N LEU A 204 -8.24 21.20 5.77
CA LEU A 204 -8.40 21.05 4.31
C LEU A 204 -9.21 19.80 3.95
N MET A 205 -9.00 18.70 4.65
CA MET A 205 -9.77 17.46 4.48
C MET A 205 -11.23 17.66 4.88
N THR A 206 -11.48 18.34 6.00
CA THR A 206 -12.82 18.70 6.47
C THR A 206 -13.57 19.55 5.43
N GLU A 207 -12.95 20.63 4.95
CA GLU A 207 -13.52 21.51 3.91
C GLU A 207 -13.76 20.77 2.57
N SER A 208 -12.89 19.81 2.24
CA SER A 208 -13.04 19.01 1.02
C SER A 208 -14.19 18.02 1.13
N LEU A 209 -14.37 17.40 2.31
CA LEU A 209 -15.47 16.48 2.59
C LEU A 209 -16.82 17.19 2.52
N PHE A 210 -16.97 18.35 3.15
CA PHE A 210 -18.21 19.13 3.04
C PHE A 210 -18.48 19.57 1.60
N ARG A 211 -17.48 20.06 0.87
CA ARG A 211 -17.63 20.43 -0.55
C ARG A 211 -18.04 19.26 -1.43
N LEU A 212 -17.55 18.05 -1.14
CA LEU A 212 -17.96 16.83 -1.85
C LEU A 212 -19.44 16.54 -1.59
N ILE A 213 -19.84 16.51 -0.32
CA ILE A 213 -21.23 16.27 0.10
C ILE A 213 -22.19 17.33 -0.46
N GLU A 214 -21.74 18.57 -0.65
CA GLU A 214 -22.54 19.64 -1.25
C GLU A 214 -22.75 19.49 -2.76
N LYS A 215 -21.76 18.96 -3.48
CA LYS A 215 -21.72 18.95 -4.94
C LYS A 215 -22.26 17.68 -5.57
N GLU A 216 -21.96 16.52 -4.99
CA GLU A 216 -22.29 15.25 -5.62
C GLU A 216 -23.74 14.86 -5.33
N ASP A 217 -24.45 14.42 -6.38
CA ASP A 217 -25.88 14.07 -6.30
C ASP A 217 -26.13 12.87 -5.37
N GLU A 218 -25.15 11.99 -5.21
CA GLU A 218 -25.25 10.82 -4.34
C GLU A 218 -25.58 11.19 -2.88
N TYR A 219 -25.19 12.39 -2.43
CA TYR A 219 -25.44 12.87 -1.07
C TYR A 219 -26.69 13.76 -0.95
N ALA A 220 -27.54 13.86 -1.97
CA ALA A 220 -28.73 14.72 -1.93
C ALA A 220 -29.62 14.44 -0.72
N PHE A 221 -29.83 13.17 -0.38
CA PHE A 221 -30.61 12.74 0.77
C PHE A 221 -30.04 13.23 2.12
N LEU A 222 -28.71 13.35 2.22
CA LEU A 222 -28.03 13.80 3.43
C LEU A 222 -28.13 15.32 3.60
N ARG A 223 -28.19 16.09 2.51
CA ARG A 223 -28.32 17.55 2.56
C ARG A 223 -29.68 18.00 3.10
N GLU A 224 -30.71 17.18 2.98
CA GLU A 224 -32.06 17.47 3.50
C GLU A 224 -32.20 17.20 5.01
N CYS A 225 -31.21 16.55 5.62
CA CYS A 225 -31.20 16.21 7.04
C CYS A 225 -30.81 17.42 7.90
N GLU A 226 -31.65 17.75 8.90
CA GLU A 226 -31.42 18.87 9.81
C GLU A 226 -30.11 18.71 10.59
N GLU A 227 -29.83 17.50 11.08
CA GLU A 227 -28.62 17.20 11.86
C GLU A 227 -27.34 17.36 11.04
N PHE A 228 -27.40 17.20 9.71
CA PHE A 228 -26.28 17.50 8.82
C PHE A 228 -26.06 19.01 8.68
N GLN A 229 -27.12 19.80 8.56
CA GLN A 229 -27.01 21.27 8.47
C GLN A 229 -26.39 21.85 9.75
N GLU A 230 -26.85 21.39 10.93
CA GLU A 230 -26.25 21.76 12.21
C GLU A 230 -24.76 21.40 12.28
N LEU A 231 -24.40 20.21 11.79
CA LEU A 231 -23.01 19.75 11.79
C LEU A 231 -22.15 20.62 10.87
N LYS A 232 -22.65 20.96 9.68
CA LYS A 232 -21.97 21.83 8.74
C LYS A 232 -21.71 23.21 9.33
N GLU A 233 -22.72 23.84 9.93
CA GLU A 233 -22.58 25.15 10.58
C GLU A 233 -21.50 25.14 11.67
N LYS A 234 -21.40 24.05 12.44
CA LYS A 234 -20.36 23.95 13.49
C LYS A 234 -18.93 23.91 12.95
N TYR A 235 -18.71 23.32 11.77
CA TYR A 235 -17.36 23.03 11.24
C TYR A 235 -16.93 23.94 10.08
N MET A 236 -17.86 24.68 9.46
CA MET A 236 -17.61 25.57 8.32
C MET A 236 -17.63 27.07 8.67
N VAL A 237 -17.54 27.43 9.97
CA VAL A 237 -17.44 28.81 10.49
C VAL A 237 -15.99 29.23 10.72
#